data_AF-A0A1J8PVQ2-F1
#
_entry.id   AF-A0A1J8PVQ2-F1
#
_cell.length_a   1.000
_cell.length_b   1.000
_cell.length_c   1.000
_cell.angle_alpha   90.00
_cell.angle_beta   90.00
_cell.angle_gamma   90.00
#
_symmetry.space_group_name_H-M   'P 1'
#
loop_
_entity.id
_entity.type
_entity.pdbx_description
1 polymer ?
#
loop_
_entity_poly.entity_id
_entity_poly.type
_entity_poly.pdbx_seq_one_letter_code
_entity_poly.pdbx_strand_id
1 'polypeptide(L)'
;LLARVDGGGNTDTLKLAGADLNLDLTQIDNGRIQDIEIIDLTGSGNNTLKLNLNDLLDISTSTNVLKVVGNSGDTVEVKTRGFEKSNATEVVNGITYDIYSHASASTAKLWLAQNLTVSLTSIAQGFVMNGESAGDFSGRSVSSAGDVNGDGLDDLIVGAFNADPDNKSNAGKSYVVFGKKDKVAVDLSTIASGTGGFVINGESAEDNSGISVSSAGDVNGDGLDDLIVGANLSESYAGKSYVVFGKTDGSAVNLSVIAAGTGGFVINGENANDNSGISVSSAGDVNGDGLDDLIIGAYRTENQTGRSYVVFGKKDKDAVSLSIIASGTGGFVINGENEDDLSGRSVSSAGDVNGDGLDDLIVGAYKADPNSKDKAGKSYVVFGKTNESAVDLSAIASASDTGGFVINGESAEDNSGISVSSAGDVNGDGLDDLIVGA
;
A
#
# COMPACT_ATOMS: atom_id res chain seq x y z
N LEU A 1 -17.50 -39.47 -0.02
CA LEU A 1 -16.26 -39.60 -0.83
C LEU A 1 -16.57 -39.01 -2.20
N LEU A 2 -15.95 -37.89 -2.56
CA LEU A 2 -16.06 -37.36 -3.91
C LEU A 2 -14.89 -37.94 -4.73
N ALA A 3 -15.18 -38.50 -5.90
CA ALA A 3 -14.22 -39.25 -6.73
C ALA A 3 -13.16 -38.34 -7.37
N ARG A 4 -11.90 -38.77 -7.38
CA ARG A 4 -10.80 -38.16 -8.14
C ARG A 4 -10.78 -38.71 -9.57
N VAL A 5 -10.44 -37.87 -10.54
CA VAL A 5 -10.13 -38.26 -11.92
C VAL A 5 -8.63 -38.07 -12.12
N ASP A 6 -7.97 -39.11 -12.59
CA ASP A 6 -6.52 -39.15 -12.77
C ASP A 6 -6.20 -39.95 -14.04
N GLY A 7 -5.59 -39.30 -15.04
CA GLY A 7 -5.17 -39.95 -16.28
C GLY A 7 -3.89 -40.78 -16.11
N GLY A 8 -3.03 -40.40 -15.15
CA GLY A 8 -1.77 -41.06 -14.88
C GLY A 8 -0.67 -40.71 -15.90
N GLY A 9 -0.02 -41.72 -16.47
CA GLY A 9 1.07 -41.49 -17.43
C GLY A 9 0.59 -41.53 -18.88
N ASN A 10 1.31 -40.83 -19.76
CA ASN A 10 1.05 -40.66 -21.20
C ASN A 10 0.15 -39.45 -21.49
N THR A 11 -0.66 -39.52 -22.56
CA THR A 11 -1.54 -38.43 -22.98
C THR A 11 -2.97 -38.89 -22.79
N ASP A 12 -3.66 -38.24 -21.87
CA ASP A 12 -4.98 -38.63 -21.43
C ASP A 12 -6.04 -37.60 -21.82
N THR A 13 -7.26 -38.10 -22.04
CA THR A 13 -8.38 -37.29 -22.52
C THR A 13 -9.57 -37.36 -21.57
N LEU A 14 -9.98 -36.21 -21.06
CA LEU A 14 -11.24 -36.04 -20.34
C LEU A 14 -12.35 -35.62 -21.31
N LYS A 15 -13.28 -36.53 -21.59
CA LYS A 15 -14.38 -36.31 -22.54
C LYS A 15 -15.71 -36.00 -21.85
N LEU A 16 -16.35 -34.91 -22.26
CA LEU A 16 -17.73 -34.57 -21.92
C LEU A 16 -18.67 -35.23 -22.93
N ALA A 17 -19.16 -36.44 -22.64
CA ALA A 17 -19.97 -37.22 -23.59
C ALA A 17 -21.46 -36.79 -23.69
N GLY A 18 -21.92 -35.88 -22.82
CA GLY A 18 -23.33 -35.49 -22.68
C GLY A 18 -23.77 -34.35 -23.61
N ALA A 19 -24.89 -33.71 -23.26
CA ALA A 19 -25.42 -32.53 -23.94
C ALA A 19 -25.36 -31.30 -23.03
N ASP A 20 -24.92 -30.16 -23.57
CA ASP A 20 -24.95 -28.85 -22.89
C ASP A 20 -24.27 -28.85 -21.50
N LEU A 21 -23.17 -29.61 -21.38
CA LEU A 21 -22.45 -29.76 -20.12
C LEU A 21 -21.53 -28.58 -19.87
N ASN A 22 -21.43 -28.15 -18.61
CA ASN A 22 -20.51 -27.10 -18.17
C ASN A 22 -19.49 -27.68 -17.19
N LEU A 23 -18.24 -27.85 -17.63
CA LEU A 23 -17.11 -28.20 -16.79
C LEU A 23 -16.41 -26.91 -16.33
N ASP A 24 -16.69 -26.46 -15.11
CA ASP A 24 -16.03 -25.31 -14.51
C ASP A 24 -14.90 -25.79 -13.59
N LEU A 25 -13.67 -25.82 -14.11
CA LEU A 25 -12.48 -26.21 -13.35
C LEU A 25 -12.18 -25.20 -12.23
N THR A 26 -12.60 -23.94 -12.37
CA THR A 26 -12.38 -22.90 -11.35
C THR A 26 -13.16 -23.15 -10.05
N GLN A 27 -14.06 -24.13 -10.04
CA GLN A 27 -14.87 -24.53 -8.88
C GLN A 27 -14.49 -25.94 -8.36
N ILE A 28 -13.44 -26.54 -8.92
CA ILE A 28 -12.95 -27.87 -8.55
C ILE A 28 -11.60 -27.70 -7.88
N ASP A 29 -11.46 -28.23 -6.67
CA ASP A 29 -10.19 -28.16 -5.93
C ASP A 29 -9.03 -28.76 -6.73
N ASN A 30 -7.86 -28.11 -6.67
CA ASN A 30 -6.66 -28.56 -7.37
C ASN A 30 -6.28 -29.99 -6.96
N GLY A 31 -5.91 -30.82 -7.94
CA GLY A 31 -5.60 -32.24 -7.76
C GLY A 31 -6.80 -33.19 -7.76
N ARG A 32 -8.04 -32.68 -7.90
CA ARG A 32 -9.23 -33.53 -8.11
C ARG A 32 -9.38 -34.05 -9.52
N ILE A 33 -8.88 -33.29 -10.49
CA ILE A 33 -8.66 -33.69 -11.88
C ILE A 33 -7.17 -33.44 -12.11
N GLN A 34 -6.44 -34.50 -12.47
CA GLN A 34 -5.00 -34.42 -12.70
C GLN A 34 -4.58 -35.36 -13.83
N ASP A 35 -3.39 -35.09 -14.36
CA ASP A 35 -2.78 -35.83 -15.45
C ASP A 35 -3.71 -35.97 -16.67
N ILE A 36 -4.28 -34.84 -17.11
CA ILE A 36 -5.11 -34.72 -18.31
C ILE A 36 -4.49 -33.67 -19.24
N GLU A 37 -4.12 -34.09 -20.45
CA GLU A 37 -3.54 -33.21 -21.48
C GLU A 37 -4.55 -32.74 -22.53
N ILE A 38 -5.70 -33.44 -22.63
CA ILE A 38 -6.74 -33.15 -23.61
C ILE A 38 -8.11 -33.09 -22.94
N ILE A 39 -8.85 -32.01 -23.16
CA ILE A 39 -10.28 -31.92 -22.86
C ILE A 39 -11.07 -32.02 -24.16
N ASP A 40 -12.01 -32.96 -24.20
CA ASP A 40 -12.86 -33.22 -25.36
C ASP A 40 -14.31 -32.82 -25.08
N LEU A 41 -14.72 -31.72 -25.72
CA LEU A 41 -16.05 -31.13 -25.65
C LEU A 41 -17.01 -31.66 -26.72
N THR A 42 -16.59 -32.60 -27.57
CA THR A 42 -17.37 -33.10 -28.74
C THR A 42 -18.63 -33.90 -28.41
N GLY A 43 -19.10 -33.87 -27.16
CA GLY A 43 -20.44 -34.32 -26.80
C GLY A 43 -21.53 -33.60 -27.62
N SER A 44 -22.76 -34.07 -27.48
CA SER A 44 -23.90 -33.37 -28.08
C SER A 44 -24.11 -31.97 -27.49
N GLY A 45 -24.95 -31.14 -28.11
CA GLY A 45 -25.26 -29.79 -27.61
C GLY A 45 -24.06 -28.84 -27.63
N ASN A 46 -24.13 -27.77 -26.83
CA ASN A 46 -23.10 -26.75 -26.68
C ASN A 46 -22.44 -26.89 -25.30
N ASN A 47 -21.30 -27.57 -25.25
CA ASN A 47 -20.57 -27.79 -24.01
C ASN A 47 -19.61 -26.62 -23.71
N THR A 48 -19.41 -26.35 -22.43
CA THR A 48 -18.54 -25.26 -21.96
C THR A 48 -17.45 -25.80 -21.06
N LEU A 49 -16.22 -25.36 -21.31
CA LEU A 49 -15.09 -25.47 -20.39
C LEU A 49 -14.78 -24.11 -19.78
N LYS A 50 -14.64 -24.02 -18.46
CA LYS A 50 -14.13 -22.82 -17.77
C LYS A 50 -12.87 -23.15 -17.01
N LEU A 51 -11.84 -22.31 -17.14
CA LEU A 51 -10.54 -22.51 -16.49
C LEU A 51 -9.79 -21.19 -16.25
N ASN A 52 -8.80 -21.22 -15.36
CA ASN A 52 -7.81 -20.18 -15.12
C ASN A 52 -6.36 -20.70 -15.35
N LEU A 53 -5.32 -19.88 -15.08
CA LEU A 53 -3.92 -20.29 -15.26
C LEU A 53 -3.53 -21.46 -14.34
N ASN A 54 -3.90 -21.42 -13.07
CA ASN A 54 -3.56 -22.46 -12.10
C ASN A 54 -4.21 -23.78 -12.51
N ASP A 55 -5.47 -23.74 -12.96
CA ASP A 55 -6.14 -24.95 -13.46
C ASP A 55 -5.34 -25.59 -14.60
N LEU A 56 -4.80 -24.79 -15.55
CA LEU A 56 -3.99 -25.31 -16.65
C LEU A 56 -2.63 -25.85 -16.20
N LEU A 57 -1.99 -25.21 -15.21
CA LEU A 57 -0.70 -25.66 -14.68
C LEU A 57 -0.83 -26.92 -13.83
N ASP A 58 -1.98 -27.10 -13.17
CA ASP A 58 -2.19 -28.21 -12.24
C ASP A 58 -2.88 -29.42 -12.89
N ILE A 59 -3.55 -29.23 -14.04
CA ILE A 59 -4.29 -30.32 -14.68
C ILE A 59 -3.40 -31.44 -15.23
N SER A 60 -2.10 -31.18 -15.46
CA SER A 60 -1.13 -32.20 -15.88
C SER A 60 0.20 -32.00 -15.17
N THR A 61 0.76 -33.09 -14.61
CA THR A 61 2.10 -33.05 -14.02
C THR A 61 3.22 -33.18 -15.04
N SER A 62 2.90 -33.49 -16.31
CA SER A 62 3.88 -33.79 -17.35
C SER A 62 4.08 -32.67 -18.36
N THR A 63 3.13 -31.74 -18.46
CA THR A 63 3.16 -30.65 -19.45
C THR A 63 2.33 -29.45 -19.00
N ASN A 64 2.81 -28.25 -19.36
CA ASN A 64 2.04 -27.01 -19.20
C ASN A 64 1.21 -26.70 -20.46
N VAL A 65 0.84 -27.73 -21.23
CA VAL A 65 0.09 -27.60 -22.48
C VAL A 65 -1.21 -28.36 -22.37
N LEU A 66 -2.34 -27.63 -22.37
CA LEU A 66 -3.67 -28.21 -22.42
C LEU A 66 -4.24 -28.05 -23.83
N LYS A 67 -4.71 -29.15 -24.42
CA LYS A 67 -5.42 -29.15 -25.70
C LYS A 67 -6.92 -29.28 -25.47
N VAL A 68 -7.71 -28.51 -26.21
CA VAL A 68 -9.17 -28.58 -26.14
C VAL A 68 -9.72 -28.78 -27.54
N VAL A 69 -10.53 -29.82 -27.68
CA VAL A 69 -11.28 -30.12 -28.91
C VAL A 69 -12.76 -30.00 -28.65
N GLY A 70 -13.54 -29.63 -29.66
CA GLY A 70 -15.00 -29.55 -29.57
C GLY A 70 -15.62 -29.50 -30.95
N ASN A 71 -16.93 -29.29 -31.00
CA ASN A 71 -17.73 -29.06 -32.20
C ASN A 71 -18.24 -27.60 -32.24
N SER A 72 -18.99 -27.26 -33.29
CA SER A 72 -19.54 -25.91 -33.45
C SER A 72 -20.59 -25.62 -32.37
N GLY A 73 -20.35 -24.60 -31.57
CA GLY A 73 -21.25 -24.19 -30.47
C GLY A 73 -20.62 -24.40 -29.09
N ASP A 74 -19.60 -25.25 -28.98
CA ASP A 74 -18.82 -25.41 -27.76
C ASP A 74 -18.02 -24.13 -27.45
N THR A 75 -17.84 -23.87 -26.15
CA THR A 75 -17.21 -22.65 -25.65
C THR A 75 -16.08 -22.94 -24.66
N VAL A 76 -14.99 -22.19 -24.75
CA VAL A 76 -13.94 -22.15 -23.73
C VAL A 76 -13.89 -20.76 -23.12
N GLU A 77 -14.17 -20.66 -21.82
CA GLU A 77 -14.09 -19.43 -21.04
C GLU A 77 -12.81 -19.43 -20.17
N VAL A 78 -11.89 -18.53 -20.47
CA VAL A 78 -10.65 -18.38 -19.70
C VAL A 78 -10.80 -17.21 -18.73
N LYS A 79 -10.85 -17.50 -17.43
CA LYS A 79 -11.01 -16.51 -16.34
C LYS A 79 -9.66 -15.97 -15.83
N THR A 80 -8.79 -15.46 -16.71
CA THR A 80 -7.53 -14.82 -16.30
C THR A 80 -7.08 -13.71 -17.27
N ARG A 81 -6.24 -12.78 -16.80
CA ARG A 81 -5.40 -11.94 -17.68
C ARG A 81 -4.17 -12.77 -18.10
N GLY A 82 -3.66 -12.53 -19.30
CA GLY A 82 -2.34 -13.02 -19.71
C GLY A 82 -2.33 -14.06 -20.83
N PHE A 83 -3.40 -14.86 -21.02
CA PHE A 83 -3.50 -15.69 -22.21
C PHE A 83 -3.82 -14.82 -23.44
N GLU A 84 -2.87 -14.75 -24.35
CA GLU A 84 -3.01 -14.03 -25.61
C GLU A 84 -2.98 -15.02 -26.77
N LYS A 85 -3.89 -14.83 -27.73
CA LYS A 85 -3.84 -15.61 -28.97
C LYS A 85 -2.56 -15.26 -29.70
N SER A 86 -1.71 -16.26 -29.91
CA SER A 86 -0.54 -16.13 -30.75
C SER A 86 -0.92 -16.15 -32.24
N ASN A 87 -0.02 -15.67 -33.10
CA ASN A 87 -0.17 -15.82 -34.56
C ASN A 87 0.16 -17.25 -35.04
N ALA A 88 0.48 -18.18 -34.13
CA ALA A 88 0.84 -19.56 -34.45
C ALA A 88 -0.39 -20.46 -34.40
N THR A 89 -0.40 -21.46 -35.28
CA THR A 89 -1.37 -22.55 -35.30
C THR A 89 -0.62 -23.87 -35.43
N GLU A 90 -1.19 -24.93 -34.87
CA GLU A 90 -0.61 -26.28 -34.94
C GLU A 90 -1.66 -27.28 -35.40
N VAL A 91 -1.23 -28.29 -36.16
CA VAL A 91 -2.13 -29.36 -36.64
C VAL A 91 -1.74 -30.68 -36.00
N VAL A 92 -2.62 -31.25 -35.19
CA VAL A 92 -2.42 -32.55 -34.54
C VAL A 92 -3.61 -33.44 -34.86
N ASN A 93 -3.34 -34.63 -35.42
CA ASN A 93 -4.36 -35.62 -35.79
C ASN A 93 -5.50 -35.05 -36.66
N GLY A 94 -5.18 -34.10 -37.55
CA GLY A 94 -6.15 -33.48 -38.45
C GLY A 94 -6.98 -32.35 -37.85
N ILE A 95 -6.73 -31.97 -36.59
CA ILE A 95 -7.36 -30.81 -35.93
C ILE A 95 -6.37 -29.65 -35.93
N THR A 96 -6.81 -28.48 -36.40
CA THR A 96 -6.05 -27.23 -36.34
C THR A 96 -6.38 -26.48 -35.05
N TYR A 97 -5.35 -26.14 -34.29
CA TYR A 97 -5.46 -25.42 -33.03
C TYR A 97 -4.94 -23.98 -33.18
N ASP A 98 -5.66 -23.04 -32.61
CA ASP A 98 -5.13 -21.73 -32.24
C ASP A 98 -4.36 -21.86 -30.92
N ILE A 99 -3.16 -21.29 -30.86
CA ILE A 99 -2.33 -21.34 -29.65
C ILE A 99 -2.47 -20.05 -28.86
N TYR A 100 -2.80 -20.17 -27.58
CA TYR A 100 -2.80 -19.09 -26.61
C TYR A 100 -1.64 -19.30 -25.64
N SER A 101 -0.81 -18.27 -25.45
CA SER A 101 0.33 -18.31 -24.52
C SER A 101 0.11 -17.33 -23.37
N HIS A 102 0.57 -17.66 -22.17
CA HIS A 102 0.46 -16.77 -21.03
C HIS A 102 1.63 -15.77 -20.94
N ALA A 103 1.34 -14.47 -20.89
CA ALA A 103 2.34 -13.39 -20.88
C ALA A 103 3.39 -13.52 -19.76
N SER A 104 2.95 -13.93 -18.56
CA SER A 104 3.83 -14.08 -17.37
C SER A 104 4.26 -15.54 -17.11
N ALA A 105 3.75 -16.50 -17.88
CA ALA A 105 4.05 -17.93 -17.71
C ALA A 105 4.24 -18.55 -19.09
N SER A 106 5.38 -18.23 -19.73
CA SER A 106 5.60 -18.49 -21.16
C SER A 106 5.61 -19.98 -21.56
N THR A 107 5.73 -20.89 -20.60
CA THR A 107 5.61 -22.34 -20.81
C THR A 107 4.16 -22.82 -20.83
N ALA A 108 3.23 -22.07 -20.23
CA ALA A 108 1.79 -22.37 -20.22
C ALA A 108 1.16 -22.07 -21.59
N LYS A 109 0.62 -23.10 -22.23
CA LYS A 109 -0.05 -22.98 -23.54
C LYS A 109 -1.41 -23.65 -23.54
N LEU A 110 -2.40 -22.93 -24.04
CA LEU A 110 -3.74 -23.46 -24.29
C LEU A 110 -3.94 -23.59 -25.80
N TRP A 111 -4.15 -24.81 -26.28
CA TRP A 111 -4.33 -25.13 -27.69
C TRP A 111 -5.81 -25.39 -27.92
N LEU A 112 -6.49 -24.49 -28.63
CA LEU A 112 -7.94 -24.54 -28.82
C LEU A 112 -8.27 -24.85 -30.27
N ALA A 113 -9.05 -25.90 -30.52
CA ALA A 113 -9.53 -26.21 -31.86
C ALA A 113 -10.29 -25.01 -32.45
N GLN A 114 -10.03 -24.66 -33.72
CA GLN A 114 -10.52 -23.42 -34.34
C GLN A 114 -12.05 -23.30 -34.49
N ASN A 115 -12.78 -24.38 -34.24
CA ASN A 115 -14.24 -24.42 -34.26
C ASN A 115 -14.89 -24.12 -32.91
N LEU A 116 -14.09 -23.88 -31.86
CA LEU A 116 -14.55 -23.45 -30.54
C LEU A 116 -14.82 -21.95 -30.50
N THR A 117 -15.83 -21.55 -29.74
CA THR A 117 -15.97 -20.15 -29.32
C THR A 117 -15.05 -19.91 -28.12
N VAL A 118 -14.17 -18.90 -28.20
CA VAL A 118 -13.23 -18.58 -27.11
C VAL A 118 -13.60 -17.25 -26.49
N SER A 119 -13.89 -17.26 -25.18
CA SER A 119 -14.14 -16.06 -24.39
C SER A 119 -12.97 -15.85 -23.44
N LEU A 120 -12.15 -14.84 -23.73
CA LEU A 120 -11.11 -14.36 -22.81
C LEU A 120 -11.72 -13.25 -21.96
N THR A 121 -12.24 -13.61 -20.79
CA THR A 121 -12.75 -12.59 -19.86
C THR A 121 -11.58 -12.09 -19.04
N SER A 122 -11.12 -10.87 -19.31
CA SER A 122 -10.18 -10.21 -18.41
C SER A 122 -10.86 -10.08 -17.04
N ILE A 123 -10.37 -10.83 -16.06
CA ILE A 123 -10.69 -10.51 -14.68
C ILE A 123 -10.00 -9.17 -14.39
N ALA A 124 -10.78 -8.10 -14.22
CA ALA A 124 -10.24 -6.90 -13.61
C ALA A 124 -9.64 -7.30 -12.26
N GLN A 125 -8.36 -7.02 -12.05
CA GLN A 125 -7.73 -7.06 -10.73
C GLN A 125 -7.67 -5.61 -10.28
N GLY A 126 -8.34 -5.30 -9.17
CA GLY A 126 -8.51 -3.94 -8.67
C GLY A 126 -9.54 -3.09 -9.42
N PHE A 127 -9.57 -1.81 -9.06
CA PHE A 127 -10.41 -0.76 -9.63
C PHE A 127 -9.57 0.50 -9.82
N VAL A 128 -10.07 1.46 -10.59
CA VAL A 128 -9.43 2.79 -10.74
C VAL A 128 -10.09 3.76 -9.78
N MET A 129 -9.28 4.67 -9.22
CA MET A 129 -9.75 5.83 -8.48
C MET A 129 -9.51 7.09 -9.30
N ASN A 130 -10.57 7.83 -9.64
CA ASN A 130 -10.48 9.06 -10.41
C ASN A 130 -10.51 10.28 -9.47
N GLY A 131 -9.64 11.26 -9.73
CA GLY A 131 -9.59 12.52 -8.97
C GLY A 131 -10.87 13.35 -9.07
N GLU A 132 -11.14 14.19 -8.07
CA GLU A 132 -12.31 15.08 -8.03
C GLU A 132 -12.20 16.19 -9.07
N SER A 133 -11.09 16.95 -9.06
CA SER A 133 -10.85 18.08 -9.96
C SER A 133 -9.45 18.05 -10.57
N ALA A 134 -9.32 18.68 -11.75
CA ALA A 134 -8.04 18.78 -12.43
C ALA A 134 -7.11 19.76 -11.70
N GLY A 135 -5.87 19.32 -11.43
CA GLY A 135 -4.86 20.16 -10.76
C GLY A 135 -4.80 20.00 -9.24
N ASP A 136 -5.69 19.20 -8.64
CA ASP A 136 -5.68 18.92 -7.19
C ASP A 136 -4.49 18.04 -6.75
N PHE A 137 -3.83 17.38 -7.71
CA PHE A 137 -2.73 16.43 -7.49
C PHE A 137 -3.08 15.28 -6.51
N SER A 138 -4.34 14.84 -6.54
CA SER A 138 -4.79 13.63 -5.82
C SER A 138 -3.92 12.43 -6.18
N GLY A 139 -3.50 11.66 -5.18
CA GLY A 139 -2.65 10.48 -5.39
C GLY A 139 -1.15 10.79 -5.35
N ARG A 140 -0.76 12.04 -5.03
CA ARG A 140 0.64 12.37 -4.72
C ARG A 140 1.15 11.63 -3.48
N SER A 141 0.28 11.48 -2.48
CA SER A 141 0.49 10.66 -1.29
C SER A 141 -0.75 9.79 -1.10
N VAL A 142 -0.52 8.50 -0.87
CA VAL A 142 -1.55 7.49 -0.61
C VAL A 142 -1.03 6.56 0.49
N SER A 143 -1.92 6.03 1.30
CA SER A 143 -1.58 5.05 2.33
C SER A 143 -2.79 4.16 2.62
N SER A 144 -2.53 2.96 3.15
CA SER A 144 -3.59 2.25 3.89
C SER A 144 -4.05 3.17 5.02
N ALA A 145 -5.35 3.22 5.26
CA ALA A 145 -5.92 3.95 6.38
C ALA A 145 -6.18 3.05 7.59
N GLY A 146 -6.13 1.73 7.42
CA GLY A 146 -6.68 0.78 8.40
C GLY A 146 -8.21 0.75 8.33
N ASP A 147 -8.87 0.08 9.27
CA ASP A 147 -10.34 0.02 9.38
C ASP A 147 -10.87 1.24 10.14
N VAL A 148 -10.94 2.39 9.45
CA VAL A 148 -11.32 3.66 10.10
C VAL A 148 -12.82 3.74 10.41
N ASN A 149 -13.62 2.84 9.84
CA ASN A 149 -15.07 2.82 9.96
C ASN A 149 -15.62 1.62 10.75
N GLY A 150 -14.76 0.66 11.12
CA GLY A 150 -15.08 -0.52 11.91
C GLY A 150 -15.89 -1.58 11.15
N ASP A 151 -15.80 -1.64 9.82
CA ASP A 151 -16.53 -2.61 8.99
C ASP A 151 -15.76 -3.91 8.71
N GLY A 152 -14.51 -3.99 9.18
CA GLY A 152 -13.60 -5.11 9.05
C GLY A 152 -12.90 -5.19 7.70
N LEU A 153 -12.90 -4.11 6.92
CA LEU A 153 -12.11 -3.95 5.70
C LEU A 153 -11.18 -2.74 5.85
N ASP A 154 -9.91 -2.92 5.53
CA ASP A 154 -8.99 -1.78 5.49
C ASP A 154 -9.42 -0.75 4.43
N ASP A 155 -9.39 0.50 4.85
CA ASP A 155 -9.71 1.68 4.08
C ASP A 155 -8.44 2.27 3.43
N LEU A 156 -8.62 3.28 2.59
CA LEU A 156 -7.51 3.99 1.92
C LEU A 156 -7.61 5.50 2.18
N ILE A 157 -6.48 6.15 2.44
CA ILE A 157 -6.39 7.61 2.44
C ILE A 157 -5.60 8.12 1.22
N VAL A 158 -6.14 9.15 0.56
CA VAL A 158 -5.56 9.77 -0.64
C VAL A 158 -5.46 11.28 -0.46
N GLY A 159 -4.23 11.81 -0.49
CA GLY A 159 -3.96 13.23 -0.38
C GLY A 159 -4.06 13.96 -1.73
N ALA A 160 -4.62 15.17 -1.70
CA ALA A 160 -4.82 16.09 -2.83
C ALA A 160 -4.48 17.53 -2.41
N PHE A 161 -3.19 17.78 -2.23
CA PHE A 161 -2.66 18.95 -1.52
C PHE A 161 -2.93 20.31 -2.17
N ASN A 162 -3.25 20.34 -3.46
CA ASN A 162 -3.57 21.58 -4.19
C ASN A 162 -5.06 21.82 -4.37
N ALA A 163 -5.92 20.97 -3.78
CA ALA A 163 -7.35 21.19 -3.87
C ALA A 163 -7.78 22.48 -3.15
N ASP A 164 -8.89 23.07 -3.61
CA ASP A 164 -9.43 24.35 -3.13
C ASP A 164 -10.77 24.18 -2.37
N PRO A 165 -10.80 23.50 -1.21
CA PRO A 165 -12.05 23.33 -0.44
C PRO A 165 -12.60 24.68 0.01
N ASP A 166 -13.92 24.86 -0.07
CA ASP A 166 -14.63 26.07 0.34
C ASP A 166 -14.06 27.38 -0.24
N ASN A 167 -13.47 27.33 -1.44
CA ASN A 167 -12.78 28.44 -2.12
C ASN A 167 -11.50 28.93 -1.41
N LYS A 168 -10.87 28.09 -0.58
CA LYS A 168 -9.56 28.37 0.02
C LYS A 168 -8.47 27.81 -0.89
N SER A 169 -7.77 28.68 -1.61
CA SER A 169 -6.77 28.26 -2.59
C SER A 169 -5.65 27.43 -1.95
N ASN A 170 -5.35 26.25 -2.51
CA ASN A 170 -4.34 25.31 -2.05
C ASN A 170 -4.41 24.99 -0.55
N ALA A 171 -5.61 25.01 0.03
CA ALA A 171 -5.79 24.53 1.40
C ALA A 171 -5.58 23.00 1.47
N GLY A 172 -5.85 22.32 0.36
CA GLY A 172 -5.69 20.88 0.21
C GLY A 172 -6.90 20.09 0.70
N LYS A 173 -7.04 18.87 0.18
CA LYS A 173 -8.03 17.88 0.61
C LYS A 173 -7.35 16.54 0.82
N SER A 174 -7.94 15.70 1.66
CA SER A 174 -7.67 14.27 1.68
C SER A 174 -8.98 13.49 1.59
N TYR A 175 -8.95 12.31 0.98
CA TYR A 175 -10.14 11.47 0.82
C TYR A 175 -9.89 10.15 1.50
N VAL A 176 -10.79 9.79 2.41
CA VAL A 176 -10.83 8.48 3.05
C VAL A 176 -11.85 7.66 2.29
N VAL A 177 -11.38 6.60 1.66
CA VAL A 177 -12.17 5.71 0.81
C VAL A 177 -12.35 4.41 1.52
N PHE A 178 -13.60 4.08 1.83
CA PHE A 178 -13.90 2.85 2.56
C PHE A 178 -13.60 1.62 1.73
N GLY A 179 -13.06 0.60 2.40
CA GLY A 179 -12.75 -0.70 1.88
C GLY A 179 -13.97 -1.34 1.24
N LYS A 180 -13.77 -2.06 0.13
CA LYS A 180 -14.86 -2.73 -0.57
C LYS A 180 -14.42 -3.97 -1.32
N LYS A 181 -15.36 -4.89 -1.48
CA LYS A 181 -15.15 -6.19 -2.15
C LYS A 181 -15.44 -6.14 -3.64
N ASP A 182 -16.26 -5.18 -4.08
CA ASP A 182 -16.52 -4.99 -5.50
C ASP A 182 -15.35 -4.29 -6.19
N LYS A 183 -15.33 -4.37 -7.52
CA LYS A 183 -14.26 -3.82 -8.37
C LYS A 183 -14.73 -2.60 -9.16
N VAL A 184 -15.78 -1.94 -8.69
CA VAL A 184 -16.31 -0.74 -9.34
C VAL A 184 -15.28 0.38 -9.19
N ALA A 185 -15.11 1.24 -10.19
CA ALA A 185 -14.26 2.41 -10.04
C ALA A 185 -14.78 3.31 -8.90
N VAL A 186 -13.87 4.06 -8.27
CA VAL A 186 -14.20 5.06 -7.26
C VAL A 186 -13.94 6.43 -7.86
N ASP A 187 -14.89 7.35 -7.75
CA ASP A 187 -14.68 8.75 -8.10
C ASP A 187 -14.55 9.55 -6.80
N LEU A 188 -13.46 10.31 -6.61
CA LEU A 188 -13.26 11.06 -5.37
C LEU A 188 -14.34 12.12 -5.11
N SER A 189 -15.05 12.56 -6.16
CA SER A 189 -16.23 13.41 -6.02
C SER A 189 -17.40 12.72 -5.29
N THR A 190 -17.56 11.39 -5.41
CA THR A 190 -18.58 10.65 -4.65
C THR A 190 -18.17 10.50 -3.19
N ILE A 191 -16.88 10.31 -2.93
CA ILE A 191 -16.30 10.30 -1.59
C ILE A 191 -16.49 11.66 -0.91
N ALA A 192 -16.25 12.75 -1.63
CA ALA A 192 -16.50 14.11 -1.15
C ALA A 192 -17.98 14.38 -0.81
N SER A 193 -18.90 13.69 -1.50
CA SER A 193 -20.33 13.74 -1.18
C SER A 193 -20.76 12.81 -0.03
N GLY A 194 -19.82 12.09 0.57
CA GLY A 194 -20.03 11.20 1.73
C GLY A 194 -20.54 9.80 1.37
N THR A 195 -20.33 9.34 0.14
CA THR A 195 -20.72 7.99 -0.30
C THR A 195 -19.48 7.13 -0.50
N GLY A 196 -19.38 6.02 0.26
CA GLY A 196 -18.24 5.10 0.20
C GLY A 196 -16.97 5.63 0.87
N GLY A 197 -17.11 6.61 1.77
CA GLY A 197 -16.00 7.28 2.44
C GLY A 197 -16.37 8.70 2.83
N PHE A 198 -15.37 9.52 3.16
CA PHE A 198 -15.52 10.94 3.45
C PHE A 198 -14.31 11.76 3.01
N VAL A 199 -14.50 13.08 2.87
CA VAL A 199 -13.43 14.05 2.59
C VAL A 199 -13.00 14.79 3.85
N ILE A 200 -11.71 15.08 3.93
CA ILE A 200 -11.06 15.94 4.92
C ILE A 200 -10.63 17.22 4.20
N ASN A 201 -11.23 18.35 4.57
CA ASN A 201 -10.96 19.65 3.97
C ASN A 201 -9.91 20.44 4.78
N GLY A 202 -8.94 21.03 4.07
CA GLY A 202 -7.90 21.88 4.63
C GLY A 202 -8.39 23.06 5.47
N GLU A 203 -7.60 23.44 6.47
CA GLU A 203 -7.93 24.49 7.43
C GLU A 203 -7.91 25.88 6.77
N SER A 204 -6.76 26.32 6.25
CA SER A 204 -6.54 27.64 5.68
C SER A 204 -5.96 27.56 4.27
N ALA A 205 -6.10 28.65 3.50
CA ALA A 205 -5.48 28.75 2.19
C ALA A 205 -3.95 28.60 2.29
N GLU A 206 -3.35 27.97 1.27
CA GLU A 206 -1.91 27.74 1.12
C GLU A 206 -1.27 26.79 2.16
N ASP A 207 -2.07 26.13 3.02
CA ASP A 207 -1.57 25.16 3.99
C ASP A 207 -1.02 23.87 3.35
N ASN A 208 -1.46 23.53 2.13
CA ASN A 208 -1.14 22.28 1.42
C ASN A 208 -1.46 21.01 2.24
N SER A 209 -2.60 20.96 2.92
CA SER A 209 -3.00 19.75 3.66
C SER A 209 -3.19 18.55 2.73
N GLY A 210 -2.74 17.37 3.14
CA GLY A 210 -2.75 16.17 2.28
C GLY A 210 -1.53 16.06 1.36
N ILE A 211 -0.46 16.83 1.61
CA ILE A 211 0.85 16.65 0.96
C ILE A 211 1.47 15.30 1.33
N SER A 212 1.21 14.85 2.56
CA SER A 212 1.54 13.54 3.11
C SER A 212 0.37 13.07 3.97
N VAL A 213 -0.05 11.83 3.77
CA VAL A 213 -1.13 11.18 4.50
C VAL A 213 -0.70 9.76 4.90
N SER A 214 -1.17 9.29 6.04
CA SER A 214 -0.95 7.92 6.51
C SER A 214 -2.07 7.49 7.45
N SER A 215 -2.27 6.18 7.62
CA SER A 215 -2.89 5.69 8.86
C SER A 215 -2.07 6.18 10.06
N ALA A 216 -2.77 6.46 11.15
CA ALA A 216 -2.17 6.74 12.44
C ALA A 216 -2.18 5.50 13.35
N GLY A 217 -2.89 4.41 12.97
CA GLY A 217 -3.27 3.35 13.89
C GLY A 217 -4.32 3.84 14.90
N ASP A 218 -4.58 3.09 15.97
CA ASP A 218 -5.52 3.47 17.03
C ASP A 218 -4.80 4.32 18.10
N VAL A 219 -4.57 5.60 17.79
CA VAL A 219 -3.81 6.48 18.68
C VAL A 219 -4.59 6.87 19.93
N ASN A 220 -5.90 6.61 19.95
CA ASN A 220 -6.80 7.05 21.02
C ASN A 220 -7.39 5.87 21.84
N GLY A 221 -7.19 4.64 21.38
CA GLY A 221 -7.59 3.41 22.04
C GLY A 221 -9.09 3.17 22.00
N ASP A 222 -9.78 3.58 20.92
CA ASP A 222 -11.22 3.33 20.72
C ASP A 222 -11.54 2.15 19.78
N GLY A 223 -10.51 1.53 19.22
CA GLY A 223 -10.58 0.37 18.35
C GLY A 223 -10.91 0.68 16.88
N LEU A 224 -10.90 1.95 16.49
CA LEU A 224 -10.91 2.36 15.08
C LEU A 224 -9.54 2.88 14.71
N ASP A 225 -9.10 2.60 13.48
CA ASP A 225 -7.87 3.22 13.00
C ASP A 225 -8.10 4.72 12.75
N ASP A 226 -7.13 5.51 13.21
CA ASP A 226 -7.09 6.96 13.04
C ASP A 226 -6.22 7.34 11.84
N LEU A 227 -6.20 8.63 11.50
CA LEU A 227 -5.51 9.16 10.32
C LEU A 227 -4.60 10.31 10.69
N ILE A 228 -3.44 10.43 10.02
CA ILE A 228 -2.59 11.61 10.10
C ILE A 228 -2.47 12.31 8.75
N VAL A 229 -2.67 13.63 8.74
CA VAL A 229 -2.63 14.49 7.55
C VAL A 229 -1.62 15.63 7.77
N GLY A 230 -0.58 15.68 6.95
CA GLY A 230 0.41 16.76 6.97
C GLY A 230 -0.04 18.00 6.19
N ALA A 231 0.30 19.19 6.70
CA ALA A 231 0.06 20.51 6.12
C ALA A 231 1.31 21.39 6.27
N ASN A 232 2.33 21.08 5.47
CA ASN A 232 3.70 21.50 5.74
C ASN A 232 3.99 22.99 5.48
N LEU A 233 3.05 23.73 4.88
CA LEU A 233 3.21 25.16 4.60
C LEU A 233 2.44 26.05 5.59
N SER A 234 1.68 25.44 6.50
CA SER A 234 0.91 26.20 7.50
C SER A 234 1.79 27.03 8.43
N GLU A 235 1.22 28.11 8.96
CA GLU A 235 1.84 29.00 9.96
C GLU A 235 3.26 29.45 9.59
N SER A 236 3.40 30.16 8.47
CA SER A 236 4.71 30.62 7.97
C SER A 236 5.71 29.48 7.80
N TYR A 237 5.25 28.36 7.22
CA TYR A 237 6.06 27.17 6.98
C TYR A 237 6.59 26.49 8.25
N ALA A 238 6.06 26.81 9.44
CA ALA A 238 6.29 25.97 10.61
C ALA A 238 5.71 24.57 10.39
N GLY A 239 4.58 24.52 9.68
CA GLY A 239 3.84 23.31 9.37
C GLY A 239 2.91 22.91 10.50
N LYS A 240 1.89 22.14 10.13
CA LYS A 240 0.98 21.45 11.04
C LYS A 240 0.81 20.00 10.58
N SER A 241 0.47 19.14 11.51
CA SER A 241 -0.12 17.82 11.22
C SER A 241 -1.42 17.69 11.98
N TYR A 242 -2.37 16.94 11.43
CA TYR A 242 -3.68 16.75 12.02
C TYR A 242 -3.94 15.27 12.20
N VAL A 243 -4.30 14.90 13.41
CA VAL A 243 -4.78 13.56 13.73
C VAL A 243 -6.30 13.61 13.66
N VAL A 244 -6.89 12.81 12.78
CA VAL A 244 -8.33 12.71 12.56
C VAL A 244 -8.76 11.33 13.05
N PHE A 245 -9.63 11.30 14.04
CA PHE A 245 -10.09 10.04 14.60
C PHE A 245 -11.01 9.29 13.65
N GLY A 246 -10.92 7.95 13.68
CA GLY A 246 -11.78 7.03 12.97
C GLY A 246 -13.26 7.31 13.25
N LYS A 247 -14.10 7.08 12.23
CA LYS A 247 -15.55 7.27 12.36
C LYS A 247 -16.33 6.45 11.33
N THR A 248 -17.52 6.03 11.75
CA THR A 248 -18.37 5.13 10.96
C THR A 248 -19.22 5.81 9.89
N ASP A 249 -19.41 7.14 9.96
CA ASP A 249 -20.24 7.88 9.01
C ASP A 249 -19.41 8.50 7.86
N GLY A 250 -20.07 8.82 6.75
CA GLY A 250 -19.44 9.47 5.58
C GLY A 250 -19.41 11.00 5.65
N SER A 251 -19.69 11.63 6.80
CA SER A 251 -19.73 13.09 6.87
C SER A 251 -18.35 13.73 6.65
N ALA A 252 -18.30 14.87 5.96
CA ALA A 252 -17.05 15.57 5.70
C ALA A 252 -16.43 16.12 7.00
N VAL A 253 -15.11 16.06 7.08
CA VAL A 253 -14.31 16.62 8.19
C VAL A 253 -13.65 17.91 7.71
N ASN A 254 -13.62 18.94 8.56
CA ASN A 254 -12.86 20.16 8.32
C ASN A 254 -11.72 20.23 9.34
N LEU A 255 -10.49 20.44 8.88
CA LEU A 255 -9.32 20.47 9.77
C LEU A 255 -9.36 21.60 10.79
N SER A 256 -10.12 22.68 10.54
CA SER A 256 -10.38 23.73 11.55
C SER A 256 -11.17 23.22 12.77
N VAL A 257 -12.00 22.19 12.60
CA VAL A 257 -12.75 21.55 13.70
C VAL A 257 -11.86 20.60 14.49
N ILE A 258 -10.95 19.90 13.80
CA ILE A 258 -9.90 19.08 14.40
C ILE A 258 -8.95 19.97 15.24
N ALA A 259 -8.54 21.11 14.70
CA ALA A 259 -7.72 22.10 15.42
C ALA A 259 -8.39 22.66 16.68
N ALA A 260 -9.73 22.68 16.70
CA ALA A 260 -10.53 23.06 17.85
C ALA A 260 -10.78 21.90 18.85
N GLY A 261 -10.18 20.72 18.63
CA GLY A 261 -10.25 19.57 19.53
C GLY A 261 -11.51 18.72 19.39
N THR A 262 -12.14 18.70 18.21
CA THR A 262 -13.33 17.87 17.94
C THR A 262 -13.00 16.85 16.86
N GLY A 263 -13.19 15.55 17.15
CA GLY A 263 -12.93 14.47 16.21
C GLY A 263 -11.45 14.18 15.94
N GLY A 264 -10.55 14.67 16.82
CA GLY A 264 -9.10 14.53 16.69
C GLY A 264 -8.38 15.69 17.35
N PHE A 265 -7.10 15.89 17.02
CA PHE A 265 -6.28 16.99 17.51
C PHE A 265 -5.25 17.47 16.48
N VAL A 266 -4.72 18.68 16.68
CA VAL A 266 -3.68 19.26 15.83
C VAL A 266 -2.31 19.19 16.52
N ILE A 267 -1.26 18.96 15.72
CA ILE A 267 0.15 19.00 16.09
C ILE A 267 0.77 20.23 15.40
N ASN A 268 1.15 21.22 16.19
CA ASN A 268 1.71 22.47 15.69
C ASN A 268 3.24 22.38 15.58
N GLY A 269 3.79 22.82 14.44
CA GLY A 269 5.23 22.90 14.19
C GLY A 269 5.98 23.74 15.22
N GLU A 270 7.28 23.46 15.38
CA GLU A 270 8.13 24.11 16.39
C GLU A 270 8.46 25.56 16.02
N ASN A 271 9.12 25.77 14.87
CA ASN A 271 9.56 27.08 14.40
C ASN A 271 9.18 27.31 12.93
N ALA A 272 9.05 28.58 12.54
CA ALA A 272 8.80 28.96 11.15
C ALA A 272 9.89 28.42 10.21
N ASN A 273 9.49 27.94 9.03
CA ASN A 273 10.35 27.33 8.00
C ASN A 273 10.94 25.95 8.32
N ASP A 274 10.52 25.31 9.41
CA ASP A 274 10.89 23.91 9.70
C ASP A 274 10.24 22.91 8.72
N ASN A 275 9.12 23.31 8.11
CA ASN A 275 8.31 22.50 7.19
C ASN A 275 7.87 21.16 7.82
N SER A 276 7.48 21.18 9.09
CA SER A 276 6.94 19.98 9.75
C SER A 276 5.68 19.46 9.04
N GLY A 277 5.46 18.15 9.03
CA GLY A 277 4.32 17.55 8.33
C GLY A 277 4.55 17.38 6.82
N ILE A 278 5.79 17.53 6.33
CA ILE A 278 6.14 17.17 4.94
C ILE A 278 6.04 15.66 4.70
N SER A 279 6.29 14.88 5.74
CA SER A 279 6.22 13.43 5.81
C SER A 279 5.65 13.07 7.17
N VAL A 280 4.58 12.31 7.18
CA VAL A 280 3.90 11.80 8.38
C VAL A 280 3.65 10.31 8.21
N SER A 281 3.68 9.57 9.32
CA SER A 281 3.40 8.14 9.36
C SER A 281 2.92 7.76 10.75
N SER A 282 2.14 6.69 10.87
CA SER A 282 2.12 5.91 12.11
C SER A 282 3.54 5.45 12.42
N ALA A 283 3.86 5.46 13.71
CA ALA A 283 5.09 4.92 14.27
C ALA A 283 4.91 3.50 14.83
N GLY A 284 3.65 3.02 14.96
CA GLY A 284 3.33 1.87 15.81
C GLY A 284 3.42 2.23 17.30
N ASP A 285 3.39 1.25 18.19
CA ASP A 285 3.53 1.44 19.64
C ASP A 285 5.03 1.45 20.01
N VAL A 286 5.67 2.62 19.90
CA VAL A 286 7.12 2.71 20.12
C VAL A 286 7.49 2.79 21.60
N ASN A 287 6.50 3.00 22.47
CA ASN A 287 6.71 3.20 23.91
C ASN A 287 6.13 2.07 24.78
N GLY A 288 5.36 1.15 24.19
CA GLY A 288 4.77 -0.02 24.83
C GLY A 288 3.54 0.28 25.69
N ASP A 289 2.83 1.38 25.44
CA ASP A 289 1.64 1.77 26.21
C ASP A 289 0.31 1.24 25.64
N GLY A 290 0.37 0.61 24.46
CA GLY A 290 -0.75 0.00 23.76
C GLY A 290 -1.59 0.97 22.94
N LEU A 291 -1.12 2.20 22.72
CA LEU A 291 -1.64 3.13 21.73
C LEU A 291 -0.62 3.28 20.60
N ASP A 292 -1.12 3.43 19.38
CA ASP A 292 -0.22 3.75 18.27
C ASP A 292 0.33 5.18 18.41
N ASP A 293 1.60 5.35 18.08
CA ASP A 293 2.32 6.60 18.10
C ASP A 293 2.48 7.17 16.67
N LEU A 294 3.00 8.38 16.57
CA LEU A 294 3.12 9.11 15.32
C LEU A 294 4.55 9.60 15.10
N ILE A 295 5.03 9.56 13.85
CA ILE A 295 6.28 10.21 13.46
C ILE A 295 6.05 11.31 12.42
N ILE A 296 6.63 12.49 12.68
CA ILE A 296 6.49 13.70 11.86
C ILE A 296 7.86 14.24 11.49
N GLY A 297 8.12 14.37 10.20
CA GLY A 297 9.35 14.94 9.66
C GLY A 297 9.33 16.47 9.53
N ALA A 298 10.43 17.13 9.90
CA ALA A 298 10.68 18.57 9.79
C ALA A 298 12.10 18.81 9.23
N TYR A 299 12.25 18.54 7.95
CA TYR A 299 13.55 18.44 7.28
C TYR A 299 14.33 19.74 7.09
N ARG A 300 13.74 20.91 7.40
CA ARG A 300 14.39 22.21 7.22
C ARG A 300 14.86 22.85 8.52
N THR A 301 14.65 22.20 9.66
CA THR A 301 15.11 22.68 10.96
C THR A 301 16.64 22.82 11.03
N GLU A 302 17.10 23.82 11.78
CA GLU A 302 18.51 24.05 12.14
C GLU A 302 19.48 23.95 10.96
N ASN A 303 19.47 24.95 10.07
CA ASN A 303 20.29 24.98 8.85
C ASN A 303 20.16 23.68 8.03
N GLN A 304 18.93 23.16 7.91
CA GLN A 304 18.64 21.95 7.15
C GLN A 304 19.32 20.68 7.68
N THR A 305 19.76 20.69 8.95
CA THR A 305 20.11 19.45 9.66
C THR A 305 18.91 18.51 9.71
N GLY A 306 17.73 19.11 9.93
CA GLY A 306 16.45 18.42 9.96
C GLY A 306 16.19 17.72 11.29
N ARG A 307 14.91 17.57 11.62
CA ARG A 307 14.44 16.83 12.79
C ARG A 307 13.27 15.93 12.41
N SER A 308 13.06 14.90 13.22
CA SER A 308 11.79 14.16 13.26
C SER A 308 11.26 14.16 14.68
N TYR A 309 9.95 14.09 14.84
CA TYR A 309 9.30 14.11 16.15
C TYR A 309 8.42 12.88 16.26
N VAL A 310 8.60 12.16 17.36
CA VAL A 310 7.72 11.08 17.77
C VAL A 310 6.73 11.65 18.76
N VAL A 311 5.44 11.55 18.45
CA VAL A 311 4.34 12.04 19.28
C VAL A 311 3.56 10.84 19.76
N PHE A 312 3.44 10.69 21.08
CA PHE A 312 2.77 9.54 21.64
C PHE A 312 1.24 9.60 21.46
N GLY A 313 0.65 8.43 21.27
CA GLY A 313 -0.80 8.23 21.27
C GLY A 313 -1.44 8.76 22.54
N LYS A 314 -2.67 9.29 22.43
CA LYS A 314 -3.40 9.83 23.57
C LYS A 314 -4.91 9.91 23.36
N LYS A 315 -5.64 9.82 24.47
CA LYS A 315 -7.11 9.85 24.50
C LYS A 315 -7.72 11.24 24.51
N ASP A 316 -7.00 12.21 25.06
CA ASP A 316 -7.45 13.59 25.04
C ASP A 316 -7.26 14.21 23.65
N LYS A 317 -7.98 15.31 23.41
CA LYS A 317 -8.00 15.99 22.10
C LYS A 317 -7.25 17.32 22.15
N ASP A 318 -6.43 17.53 23.17
CA ASP A 318 -5.71 18.79 23.35
C ASP A 318 -4.68 18.94 22.24
N ALA A 319 -4.45 20.17 21.77
CA ALA A 319 -3.43 20.41 20.76
C ALA A 319 -2.03 20.07 21.29
N VAL A 320 -1.18 19.54 20.41
CA VAL A 320 0.24 19.25 20.68
C VAL A 320 1.09 20.35 20.04
N SER A 321 2.20 20.69 20.69
CA SER A 321 3.25 21.56 20.11
C SER A 321 4.56 20.79 20.05
N LEU A 322 5.21 20.76 18.88
CA LEU A 322 6.47 20.03 18.72
C LEU A 322 7.60 20.56 19.60
N SER A 323 7.54 21.81 20.06
CA SER A 323 8.46 22.35 21.08
C SER A 323 8.35 21.65 22.45
N ILE A 324 7.16 21.16 22.80
CA ILE A 324 6.93 20.38 24.03
C ILE A 324 7.49 18.96 23.86
N ILE A 325 7.26 18.36 22.69
CA ILE A 325 7.84 17.06 22.32
C ILE A 325 9.37 17.11 22.34
N ALA A 326 9.97 18.17 21.77
CA ALA A 326 11.40 18.41 21.80
C ALA A 326 11.97 18.57 23.22
N SER A 327 11.12 18.96 24.18
CA SER A 327 11.47 19.09 25.59
C SER A 327 11.28 17.78 26.39
N GLY A 328 10.85 16.69 25.74
CA GLY A 328 10.63 15.37 26.35
C GLY A 328 9.35 15.32 27.17
N THR A 329 8.22 15.68 26.55
CA THR A 329 6.89 15.54 27.15
C THR A 329 5.88 15.09 26.09
N GLY A 330 5.31 13.91 26.27
CA GLY A 330 4.33 13.31 25.35
C GLY A 330 4.96 12.77 24.05
N GLY A 331 6.25 12.45 24.10
CA GLY A 331 7.02 11.96 22.96
C GLY A 331 8.49 12.38 23.04
N PHE A 332 9.22 12.25 21.94
CA PHE A 332 10.62 12.66 21.86
C PHE A 332 11.01 13.16 20.47
N VAL A 333 12.11 13.91 20.40
CA VAL A 333 12.69 14.42 19.15
C VAL A 333 13.89 13.57 18.70
N ILE A 334 14.02 13.42 17.39
CA ILE A 334 15.16 12.81 16.71
C ILE A 334 15.89 13.93 15.96
N ASN A 335 17.08 14.30 16.44
CA ASN A 335 17.90 15.36 15.87
C ASN A 335 18.78 14.83 14.74
N GLY A 336 18.79 15.53 13.59
CA GLY A 336 19.66 15.21 12.46
C GLY A 336 21.15 15.24 12.80
N GLU A 337 21.96 14.61 11.95
CA GLU A 337 23.41 14.46 12.18
C GLU A 337 24.21 15.71 11.81
N ASN A 338 24.11 16.18 10.55
CA ASN A 338 24.85 17.34 10.05
C ASN A 338 23.96 18.32 9.30
N GLU A 339 24.42 19.57 9.19
CA GLU A 339 23.77 20.59 8.36
C GLU A 339 23.61 20.12 6.90
N ASP A 340 22.54 20.56 6.26
CA ASP A 340 22.15 20.20 4.87
C ASP A 340 21.86 18.71 4.58
N ASP A 341 21.92 17.80 5.57
CA ASP A 341 21.57 16.39 5.40
C ASP A 341 20.06 16.17 5.11
N LEU A 342 19.21 17.14 5.48
CA LEU A 342 17.75 17.13 5.33
C LEU A 342 17.08 15.90 5.96
N SER A 343 17.51 15.51 7.17
CA SER A 343 16.91 14.42 7.94
C SER A 343 15.43 14.69 8.22
N GLY A 344 14.59 13.65 8.22
CA GLY A 344 13.14 13.80 8.40
C GLY A 344 12.42 14.25 7.12
N ARG A 345 13.07 14.16 5.96
CA ARG A 345 12.41 14.34 4.67
C ARG A 345 11.45 13.19 4.37
N SER A 346 11.82 11.99 4.80
CA SER A 346 11.01 10.78 4.76
C SER A 346 11.10 10.12 6.14
N VAL A 347 9.94 9.71 6.66
CA VAL A 347 9.82 9.01 7.96
C VAL A 347 8.78 7.91 7.82
N SER A 348 8.98 6.81 8.54
CA SER A 348 8.01 5.72 8.64
C SER A 348 8.26 4.90 9.91
N SER A 349 7.27 4.11 10.32
CA SER A 349 7.54 2.96 11.18
C SER A 349 8.45 1.98 10.44
N ALA A 350 9.30 1.29 11.19
CA ALA A 350 10.09 0.16 10.73
C ALA A 350 9.50 -1.18 11.20
N GLY A 351 8.47 -1.18 12.06
CA GLY A 351 8.04 -2.36 12.81
C GLY A 351 9.06 -2.77 13.88
N ASP A 352 8.93 -3.94 14.47
CA ASP A 352 9.89 -4.45 15.45
C ASP A 352 11.06 -5.15 14.74
N VAL A 353 12.09 -4.37 14.36
CA VAL A 353 13.22 -4.88 13.59
C VAL A 353 14.27 -5.54 14.48
N ASN A 354 14.15 -5.39 15.80
CA ASN A 354 15.14 -5.82 16.77
C ASN A 354 14.64 -6.94 17.71
N GLY A 355 13.33 -7.20 17.72
CA GLY A 355 12.66 -8.27 18.45
C GLY A 355 12.43 -7.95 19.93
N ASP A 356 12.37 -6.68 20.33
CA ASP A 356 12.14 -6.28 21.72
C ASP A 356 10.67 -6.03 22.07
N GLY A 357 9.79 -6.09 21.07
CA GLY A 357 8.36 -5.91 21.20
C GLY A 357 7.89 -4.46 21.20
N LEU A 358 8.78 -3.50 20.90
CA LEU A 358 8.43 -2.12 20.60
C LEU A 358 8.58 -1.87 19.11
N ASP A 359 7.70 -1.06 18.54
CA ASP A 359 7.88 -0.65 17.14
C ASP A 359 9.09 0.29 17.02
N ASP A 360 9.89 0.07 15.97
CA ASP A 360 11.05 0.87 15.62
C ASP A 360 10.70 1.87 14.51
N LEU A 361 11.61 2.80 14.25
CA LEU A 361 11.40 3.92 13.34
C LEU A 361 12.48 3.94 12.26
N ILE A 362 12.14 4.45 11.08
CA ILE A 362 13.13 4.75 10.04
C ILE A 362 13.03 6.21 9.57
N VAL A 363 14.18 6.88 9.50
CA VAL A 363 14.32 8.30 9.13
C VAL A 363 15.33 8.45 8.01
N GLY A 364 14.90 9.05 6.89
CA GLY A 364 15.75 9.34 5.75
C GLY A 364 16.43 10.71 5.82
N ALA A 365 17.73 10.74 5.56
CA ALA A 365 18.59 11.91 5.41
C ALA A 365 19.28 11.86 4.03
N TYR A 366 18.47 12.07 3.00
CA TYR A 366 18.82 11.73 1.62
C TYR A 366 19.98 12.55 1.04
N LYS A 367 20.33 13.69 1.64
CA LYS A 367 21.47 14.49 1.21
C LYS A 367 22.75 14.24 1.99
N ALA A 368 22.73 13.35 2.98
CA ALA A 368 23.90 13.07 3.78
C ALA A 368 25.08 12.55 2.95
N ASP A 369 26.29 12.80 3.45
CA ASP A 369 27.55 12.48 2.77
C ASP A 369 28.33 11.32 3.44
N PRO A 370 27.76 10.09 3.51
CA PRO A 370 28.44 8.97 4.16
C PRO A 370 29.78 8.67 3.48
N ASN A 371 30.82 8.46 4.28
CA ASN A 371 32.17 8.15 3.79
C ASN A 371 32.69 9.17 2.76
N SER A 372 32.32 10.45 2.92
CA SER A 372 32.70 11.56 2.02
C SER A 372 32.18 11.41 0.58
N LYS A 373 31.06 10.72 0.39
CA LYS A 373 30.37 10.62 -0.91
C LYS A 373 29.22 11.62 -0.94
N ASP A 374 29.39 12.69 -1.72
CA ASP A 374 28.40 13.78 -1.88
C ASP A 374 27.01 13.21 -2.21
N LYS A 375 26.02 13.50 -1.37
CA LYS A 375 24.61 13.10 -1.48
C LYS A 375 24.40 11.62 -1.78
N ALA A 376 25.25 10.75 -1.24
CA ALA A 376 24.96 9.33 -1.27
C ALA A 376 23.72 9.00 -0.42
N GLY A 377 23.47 9.79 0.63
CA GLY A 377 22.31 9.68 1.49
C GLY A 377 22.48 8.65 2.61
N LYS A 378 21.75 8.84 3.70
CA LYS A 378 21.70 7.91 4.84
C LYS A 378 20.24 7.64 5.23
N SER A 379 19.97 6.44 5.72
CA SER A 379 18.74 6.11 6.44
C SER A 379 19.10 5.60 7.83
N TYR A 380 18.38 6.06 8.83
CA TYR A 380 18.61 5.73 10.23
C TYR A 380 17.44 4.91 10.74
N VAL A 381 17.73 3.74 11.28
CA VAL A 381 16.77 3.00 12.10
C VAL A 381 16.99 3.43 13.54
N VAL A 382 15.91 3.84 14.21
CA VAL A 382 15.89 4.29 15.61
C VAL A 382 14.98 3.35 16.36
N PHE A 383 15.50 2.70 17.40
CA PHE A 383 14.72 1.73 18.15
C PHE A 383 13.67 2.37 19.05
N GLY A 384 12.54 1.68 19.20
CA GLY A 384 11.49 2.01 20.15
C GLY A 384 12.03 2.13 21.58
N LYS A 385 11.40 2.99 22.38
CA LYS A 385 11.81 3.19 23.77
C LYS A 385 10.71 3.79 24.64
N THR A 386 10.74 3.41 25.91
CA THR A 386 9.81 3.89 26.95
C THR A 386 10.16 5.27 27.54
N ASN A 387 11.36 5.80 27.26
CA ASN A 387 11.78 7.11 27.79
C ASN A 387 11.69 8.21 26.75
N GLU A 388 11.41 9.42 27.20
CA GLU A 388 11.15 10.59 26.34
C GLU A 388 12.42 11.41 26.02
N SER A 389 13.60 10.84 26.23
CA SER A 389 14.85 11.56 25.95
C SER A 389 15.03 11.75 24.44
N ALA A 390 15.64 12.85 24.01
CA ALA A 390 15.99 13.05 22.60
C ALA A 390 16.91 11.93 22.07
N VAL A 391 16.82 11.65 20.77
CA VAL A 391 17.76 10.81 20.02
C VAL A 391 18.59 11.71 19.11
N ASP A 392 19.91 11.56 19.14
CA ASP A 392 20.80 12.24 18.20
C ASP A 392 21.29 11.24 17.15
N LEU A 393 20.98 11.47 15.87
CA LEU A 393 21.39 10.56 14.79
C LEU A 393 22.91 10.45 14.66
N SER A 394 23.67 11.44 15.13
CA SER A 394 25.13 11.39 15.25
C SER A 394 25.62 10.34 16.25
N ALA A 395 24.85 10.06 17.31
CA ALA A 395 25.18 9.02 18.28
C ALA A 395 24.97 7.61 17.69
N ILE A 396 23.90 7.43 16.89
CA ILE A 396 23.64 6.21 16.11
C ILE A 396 24.72 6.03 15.02
N ALA A 397 25.04 7.07 14.25
CA ALA A 397 26.03 7.01 13.18
C ALA A 397 27.43 6.63 13.69
N SER A 398 27.79 7.09 14.88
CA SER A 398 29.06 6.78 15.53
C SER A 398 29.06 5.44 16.30
N ALA A 399 27.93 4.74 16.34
CA ALA A 399 27.69 3.55 17.16
C ALA A 399 28.03 3.76 18.65
N SER A 400 27.89 5.01 19.13
CA SER A 400 28.02 5.34 20.56
C SER A 400 26.71 5.17 21.31
N ASP A 401 25.59 5.18 20.57
CA ASP A 401 24.27 4.76 21.01
C ASP A 401 23.93 3.39 20.40
N THR A 402 23.32 2.51 21.19
CA THR A 402 22.82 1.20 20.75
C THR A 402 21.33 1.22 20.41
N GLY A 403 20.66 2.37 20.52
CA GLY A 403 19.25 2.59 20.19
C GLY A 403 18.97 2.70 18.69
N GLY A 404 19.73 2.02 17.83
CA GLY A 404 19.52 2.04 16.38
C GLY A 404 20.73 1.67 15.55
N PHE A 405 20.61 1.81 14.23
CA PHE A 405 21.70 1.64 13.26
C PHE A 405 21.50 2.51 12.02
N VAL A 406 22.54 2.62 11.18
CA VAL A 406 22.53 3.45 9.96
C VAL A 406 22.78 2.62 8.71
N ILE A 407 22.04 2.91 7.66
CA ILE A 407 22.18 2.39 6.30
C ILE A 407 22.73 3.52 5.43
N ASN A 408 23.90 3.32 4.86
CA ASN A 408 24.57 4.32 4.03
C ASN A 408 24.30 4.05 2.55
N GLY A 409 24.04 5.11 1.78
CA GLY A 409 24.05 5.06 0.34
C GLY A 409 25.40 4.62 -0.23
N GLU A 410 25.37 3.93 -1.36
CA GLU A 410 26.54 3.26 -1.92
C GLU A 410 27.42 4.22 -2.73
N SER A 411 26.83 5.08 -3.56
CA SER A 411 27.51 5.96 -4.50
C SER A 411 27.08 7.41 -4.32
N ALA A 412 27.94 8.35 -4.75
CA ALA A 412 27.60 9.77 -4.73
C ALA A 412 26.37 10.04 -5.60
N GLU A 413 25.52 10.96 -5.15
CA GLU A 413 24.24 11.33 -5.77
C GLU A 413 23.18 10.22 -5.81
N ASP A 414 23.37 9.12 -5.07
CA ASP A 414 22.35 8.07 -4.92
C ASP A 414 21.11 8.59 -4.19
N ASN A 415 21.21 9.62 -3.37
CA ASN A 415 20.10 10.16 -2.59
C ASN A 415 19.36 9.09 -1.75
N SER A 416 20.08 8.07 -1.26
CA SER A 416 19.53 6.99 -0.45
C SER A 416 18.83 7.53 0.80
N GLY A 417 17.61 7.07 1.08
CA GLY A 417 16.74 7.62 2.12
C GLY A 417 15.80 8.72 1.62
N ILE A 418 15.70 8.96 0.31
CA ILE A 418 14.67 9.87 -0.24
C ILE A 418 13.25 9.40 0.05
N SER A 419 13.06 8.09 0.19
CA SER A 419 11.85 7.45 0.68
C SER A 419 12.21 6.24 1.54
N VAL A 420 11.50 6.04 2.64
CA VAL A 420 11.65 4.91 3.56
C VAL A 420 10.28 4.34 3.92
N SER A 421 10.21 3.05 4.22
CA SER A 421 8.99 2.37 4.65
C SER A 421 9.35 1.07 5.37
N SER A 422 8.51 0.62 6.30
CA SER A 422 8.47 -0.79 6.69
C SER A 422 8.09 -1.67 5.47
N ALA A 423 8.60 -2.89 5.47
CA ALA A 423 8.25 -3.96 4.53
C ALA A 423 7.46 -5.10 5.21
N GLY A 424 7.32 -5.05 6.53
CA GLY A 424 6.94 -6.19 7.37
C GLY A 424 7.98 -7.31 7.32
N ASP A 425 7.73 -8.43 7.98
CA ASP A 425 8.57 -9.64 7.87
C ASP A 425 8.43 -10.29 6.48
N VAL A 426 9.30 -9.89 5.53
CA VAL A 426 9.25 -10.41 4.16
C VAL A 426 9.97 -11.76 4.02
N ASN A 427 10.79 -12.12 5.01
CA ASN A 427 11.67 -13.27 4.96
C ASN A 427 11.21 -14.43 5.86
N GLY A 428 10.27 -14.19 6.77
CA GLY A 428 9.65 -15.14 7.69
C GLY A 428 10.47 -15.43 8.95
N ASP A 429 11.37 -14.55 9.37
CA ASP A 429 12.21 -14.74 10.57
C ASP A 429 11.61 -14.18 11.86
N GLY A 430 10.46 -13.51 11.75
CA GLY A 430 9.75 -12.91 12.88
C GLY A 430 10.26 -11.53 13.29
N LEU A 431 11.15 -10.92 12.52
CA LEU A 431 11.53 -9.51 12.64
C LEU A 431 11.00 -8.74 11.42
N ASP A 432 10.62 -7.48 11.63
CA ASP A 432 10.20 -6.67 10.51
C ASP A 432 11.38 -6.24 9.63
N ASP A 433 11.17 -6.25 8.32
CA ASP A 433 12.12 -5.76 7.33
C ASP A 433 11.77 -4.32 6.91
N LEU A 434 12.71 -3.65 6.27
CA LEU A 434 12.58 -2.27 5.81
C LEU A 434 12.98 -2.11 4.35
N ILE A 435 12.44 -1.09 3.70
CA ILE A 435 12.78 -0.71 2.32
C ILE A 435 13.26 0.74 2.29
N VAL A 436 14.39 0.96 1.61
CA VAL A 436 14.99 2.27 1.40
C VAL A 436 15.07 2.56 -0.10
N GLY A 437 14.50 3.69 -0.53
CA GLY A 437 14.66 4.21 -1.87
C GLY A 437 15.93 5.05 -2.01
N ALA A 438 16.55 5.00 -3.19
CA ALA A 438 17.71 5.79 -3.60
C ALA A 438 17.42 6.39 -4.98
#